data_AF-A0A286DH75-F1
#
_entry.id   AF-A0A286DH75-F1
#
_cell.length_a   1.000
_cell.length_b   1.000
_cell.length_c   1.000
_cell.angle_alpha   90.00
_cell.angle_beta   90.00
_cell.angle_gamma   90.00
#
_symmetry.space_group_name_H-M   'P 1'
#
loop_
_entity.id
_entity.type
_entity.pdbx_description
1 polymer ?
#
loop_
_entity_poly.entity_id
_entity_poly.type
_entity_poly.pdbx_seq_one_letter_code
_entity_poly.pdbx_strand_id
1 'polypeptide(L)'
;MPRQPRLDLPGIPQHIVQRGNDRQPCFFADIGRQRYLQDLRELAVALGCQVHAYVLMTNHVHLLMTASHAGRVARLMQSLGRRYVRYVNDHYHRTGTLWEGRYKSCFVNSDDYMLRCCRYIELNPVRAGMVADPADYRWSSHRANALGEPDLLVHPHSRYLALARTEQARRMIYRNLVMSDMGEDETAAIRLTLQRQHALGNDRFRDTIERQLGRRAGPAKMGRPVKAKGPT
;
A
#
# COMPACT_ATOMS: atom_id res chain seq x y z
N MET A 1 18.21 -5.52 -19.14
CA MET A 1 16.91 -4.96 -19.57
C MET A 1 16.54 -3.77 -18.69
N PRO A 2 16.21 -2.60 -19.26
CA PRO A 2 15.75 -1.45 -18.49
C PRO A 2 14.44 -1.79 -17.76
N ARG A 3 14.38 -1.51 -16.46
CA ARG A 3 13.19 -1.77 -15.64
C ARG A 3 12.13 -0.72 -15.93
N GLN A 4 10.87 -1.14 -16.10
CA GLN A 4 9.76 -0.20 -16.29
C GLN A 4 9.65 0.78 -15.10
N PRO A 5 9.38 2.07 -15.36
CA PRO A 5 9.05 3.03 -14.30
C PRO A 5 7.75 2.62 -13.61
N ARG A 6 7.62 2.88 -12.30
CA ARG A 6 6.34 2.66 -11.60
C ARG A 6 5.30 3.68 -12.03
N LEU A 7 4.02 3.33 -11.95
CA LEU A 7 2.94 4.29 -12.14
C LEU A 7 3.05 5.38 -11.06
N ASP A 8 2.91 6.65 -11.47
CA ASP A 8 3.11 7.78 -10.58
C ASP A 8 2.22 8.96 -11.01
N LEU A 9 1.24 9.29 -10.17
CA LEU A 9 0.27 10.36 -10.38
C LEU A 9 -0.12 10.92 -9.01
N PRO A 10 -0.30 12.25 -8.90
CA PRO A 10 -0.81 12.86 -7.67
C PRO A 10 -2.26 12.46 -7.42
N GLY A 11 -2.65 12.42 -6.14
CA GLY A 11 -4.04 12.20 -5.73
C GLY A 11 -4.59 10.79 -5.92
N ILE A 12 -3.82 9.87 -6.50
CA ILE A 12 -4.19 8.46 -6.64
C ILE A 12 -3.56 7.62 -5.53
N PRO A 13 -4.35 6.89 -4.72
CA PRO A 13 -3.80 6.00 -3.70
C PRO A 13 -2.94 4.90 -4.31
N GLN A 14 -1.84 4.57 -3.65
CA GLN A 14 -0.92 3.51 -4.04
C GLN A 14 -0.79 2.47 -2.93
N HIS A 15 -0.99 1.20 -3.27
CA HIS A 15 -0.62 0.08 -2.41
C HIS A 15 0.85 -0.24 -2.63
N ILE A 16 1.66 -0.11 -1.59
CA ILE A 16 3.11 -0.21 -1.62
C ILE A 16 3.54 -1.42 -0.79
N VAL A 17 4.52 -2.17 -1.29
CA VAL A 17 5.16 -3.26 -0.55
C VAL A 17 6.66 -3.15 -0.61
N GLN A 18 7.28 -3.18 0.57
CA GLN A 18 8.73 -3.27 0.76
C GLN A 18 9.02 -4.58 1.49
N ARG A 19 9.91 -5.42 0.93
CA ARG A 19 10.17 -6.77 1.42
C ARG A 19 11.65 -6.95 1.75
N GLY A 20 11.93 -7.69 2.81
CA GLY A 20 13.27 -8.05 3.24
C GLY A 20 13.98 -8.89 2.19
N ASN A 21 15.30 -8.69 2.09
CA ASN A 21 16.13 -9.49 1.21
C ASN A 21 15.97 -10.98 1.55
N ASP A 22 15.79 -11.82 0.53
CA ASP A 22 15.54 -13.26 0.70
C ASP A 22 14.38 -13.59 1.65
N ARG A 23 13.37 -12.70 1.74
CA ARG A 23 12.24 -12.79 2.69
C ARG A 23 12.67 -12.90 4.16
N GLN A 24 13.90 -12.52 4.47
CA GLN A 24 14.42 -12.49 5.82
C GLN A 24 13.75 -11.39 6.66
N PRO A 25 13.76 -11.51 7.99
CA PRO A 25 13.22 -10.48 8.87
C PRO A 25 13.81 -9.08 8.60
N CYS A 26 12.95 -8.08 8.62
CA CYS A 26 13.30 -6.65 8.55
C CYS A 26 13.21 -5.98 9.91
N PHE A 27 12.45 -6.56 10.83
CA PHE A 27 12.22 -6.07 12.18
C PHE A 27 12.60 -7.16 13.17
N PHE A 28 13.68 -6.92 13.91
CA PHE A 28 14.23 -7.87 14.88
C PHE A 28 13.70 -7.61 16.30
N ALA A 29 13.21 -6.39 16.56
CA ALA A 29 12.63 -5.98 17.82
C ALA A 29 11.59 -4.87 17.60
N ASP A 30 10.74 -4.65 18.60
CA ASP A 30 9.69 -3.63 18.56
C ASP A 30 10.22 -2.21 18.42
N ILE A 31 11.39 -1.92 19.00
CA ILE A 31 12.06 -0.62 18.84
C ILE A 31 12.37 -0.31 17.36
N GLY A 32 12.67 -1.33 16.55
CA GLY A 32 12.87 -1.16 15.11
C GLY A 32 11.57 -0.78 14.39
N ARG A 33 10.44 -1.38 14.77
CA ARG A 33 9.13 -1.02 14.22
C ARG A 33 8.74 0.41 14.61
N GLN A 34 8.96 0.79 15.86
CA GLN A 34 8.74 2.16 16.33
C GLN A 34 9.57 3.17 15.54
N ARG A 35 10.87 2.89 15.36
CA ARG A 35 11.77 3.74 14.57
C ARG A 35 11.28 3.89 13.14
N TYR A 36 10.87 2.79 12.50
CA TYR A 36 10.34 2.82 11.13
C TYR A 36 9.08 3.68 11.02
N LEU A 37 8.12 3.53 11.94
CA LEU A 37 6.88 4.32 11.94
C LEU A 37 7.16 5.81 12.19
N GLN A 38 8.10 6.14 13.09
CA GLN A 38 8.50 7.52 13.34
C GLN A 38 9.14 8.17 12.10
N ASP A 39 10.10 7.49 11.46
CA ASP A 39 10.73 7.97 10.22
C ASP A 39 9.70 8.09 9.08
N LEU A 40 8.77 7.13 8.98
CA LEU A 40 7.69 7.15 8.00
C LEU A 40 6.77 8.37 8.21
N ARG A 41 6.38 8.66 9.45
CA ARG A 41 5.55 9.83 9.80
C ARG A 41 6.24 11.13 9.43
N GLU A 42 7.50 11.31 9.85
CA GLU A 42 8.27 12.52 9.53
C GLU A 42 8.37 12.76 8.02
N LEU A 43 8.71 11.72 7.27
CA LEU A 43 8.85 11.82 5.82
C LEU A 43 7.50 12.00 5.12
N ALA A 44 6.43 11.39 5.63
CA ALA A 44 5.07 11.54 5.12
C ALA A 44 4.62 13.01 5.20
N VAL A 45 4.80 13.64 6.35
CA VAL A 45 4.53 15.08 6.54
C VAL A 45 5.41 15.92 5.63
N ALA A 46 6.73 15.72 5.66
CA ALA A 46 7.69 16.53 4.91
C ALA A 46 7.51 16.46 3.39
N LEU A 47 6.95 15.36 2.86
CA LEU A 47 6.78 15.14 1.43
C LEU A 47 5.33 15.26 0.96
N GLY A 48 4.39 15.58 1.87
CA GLY A 48 2.97 15.71 1.53
C GLY A 48 2.37 14.39 1.06
N CYS A 49 2.69 13.30 1.75
CA CYS A 49 2.13 11.97 1.55
C CYS A 49 1.21 11.61 2.71
N GLN A 50 -0.03 11.24 2.43
CA GLN A 50 -0.99 10.76 3.42
C GLN A 50 -0.93 9.23 3.50
N VAL A 51 -0.79 8.66 4.68
CA VAL A 51 -0.86 7.21 4.90
C VAL A 51 -2.26 6.86 5.39
N HIS A 52 -2.96 5.97 4.67
CA HIS A 52 -4.35 5.60 4.98
C HIS A 52 -4.46 4.26 5.70
N ALA A 53 -3.55 3.33 5.39
CA ALA A 53 -3.44 2.05 6.08
C ALA A 53 -2.00 1.55 6.03
N TYR A 54 -1.59 0.79 7.04
CA TYR A 54 -0.29 0.12 7.07
C TYR A 54 -0.33 -1.19 7.85
N VAL A 55 0.63 -2.07 7.56
CA VAL A 55 1.05 -3.13 8.48
C VAL A 55 2.55 -3.39 8.34
N LEU A 56 3.25 -3.51 9.48
CA LEU A 56 4.65 -3.92 9.55
C LEU A 56 4.73 -5.40 9.94
N MET A 57 4.81 -6.28 8.94
CA MET A 57 5.05 -7.71 9.15
C MET A 57 6.52 -7.95 9.49
N THR A 58 6.87 -9.15 9.95
CA THR A 58 8.27 -9.49 10.30
C THR A 58 9.26 -9.27 9.16
N ASN A 59 8.90 -9.66 7.93
CA ASN A 59 9.79 -9.62 6.76
C ASN A 59 9.32 -8.71 5.62
N HIS A 60 8.25 -7.94 5.82
CA HIS A 60 7.78 -6.99 4.81
C HIS A 60 6.85 -5.94 5.41
N VAL A 61 6.63 -4.87 4.66
CA VAL A 61 5.75 -3.76 5.00
C VAL A 61 4.72 -3.62 3.89
N HIS A 62 3.47 -3.39 4.27
CA HIS A 62 2.43 -2.90 3.36
C HIS A 62 2.01 -1.49 3.77
N LEU A 63 1.93 -0.57 2.82
CA LEU A 63 1.41 0.79 3.01
C LEU A 63 0.34 1.08 1.96
N LEU A 64 -0.66 1.87 2.31
CA LEU A 64 -1.59 2.49 1.38
C LEU A 64 -1.47 4.01 1.51
N MET A 65 -0.99 4.67 0.47
CA MET A 65 -0.59 6.07 0.55
C MET A 65 -1.07 6.89 -0.63
N THR A 66 -1.48 8.12 -0.39
CA THR A 66 -1.78 9.10 -1.45
C THR A 66 -0.81 10.26 -1.36
N ALA A 67 -0.16 10.59 -2.46
CA ALA A 67 0.73 11.74 -2.54
C ALA A 67 0.04 12.95 -3.15
N SER A 68 0.32 14.13 -2.59
CA SER A 68 -0.12 15.41 -3.16
C SER A 68 0.50 15.72 -4.53
N HIS A 69 1.69 15.19 -4.81
CA HIS A 69 2.44 15.44 -6.04
C HIS A 69 3.08 14.15 -6.56
N ALA A 70 3.25 14.05 -7.88
CA ALA A 70 4.03 12.97 -8.50
C ALA A 70 5.46 12.91 -7.91
N GLY A 71 5.98 11.70 -7.79
CA GLY A 71 7.35 11.40 -7.35
C GLY A 71 7.53 11.39 -5.84
N ARG A 72 6.56 11.88 -5.05
CA ARG A 72 6.70 12.00 -3.59
C ARG A 72 6.73 10.64 -2.88
N VAL A 73 5.92 9.68 -3.33
CA VAL A 73 5.99 8.29 -2.81
C VAL A 73 7.37 7.70 -3.02
N ALA A 74 7.95 7.86 -4.22
CA ALA A 74 9.26 7.32 -4.53
C ALA A 74 10.37 7.95 -3.68
N ARG A 75 10.35 9.28 -3.51
CA ARG A 75 11.28 10.01 -2.64
C ARG A 75 11.15 9.59 -1.18
N LEU A 76 9.92 9.42 -0.70
CA LEU A 76 9.64 8.98 0.66
C LEU A 76 10.22 7.59 0.91
N MET A 77 9.88 6.61 0.06
CA MET A 77 10.35 5.23 0.22
C MET A 77 11.87 5.11 0.10
N GLN A 78 12.50 5.93 -0.76
CA GLN A 78 13.96 5.98 -0.87
C GLN A 78 14.60 6.49 0.43
N SER A 79 14.12 7.62 0.96
CA SER A 79 14.61 8.21 2.20
C SER A 79 14.38 7.29 3.39
N LEU A 80 13.19 6.71 3.52
CA LEU A 80 12.83 5.77 4.57
C LEU A 80 13.70 4.52 4.54
N GLY A 81 13.87 3.93 3.36
CA GLY A 81 14.76 2.79 3.16
C GLY A 81 16.20 3.09 3.55
N ARG A 82 16.73 4.27 3.18
CA ARG A 82 18.09 4.69 3.54
C ARG A 82 18.27 4.89 5.04
N ARG A 83 17.32 5.57 5.71
CA ARG A 83 17.35 5.78 7.17
C ARG A 83 17.30 4.46 7.92
N TYR A 84 16.37 3.57 7.56
CA TYR A 84 16.14 2.34 8.29
C TYR A 84 17.24 1.29 8.07
N VAL A 85 17.76 1.15 6.83
CA VAL A 85 18.91 0.25 6.56
C VAL A 85 20.13 0.68 7.38
N ARG A 86 20.41 1.99 7.43
CA ARG A 86 21.51 2.53 8.24
C ARG A 86 21.30 2.19 9.72
N TYR A 87 20.12 2.47 10.27
CA TYR A 87 19.78 2.13 11.65
C TYR A 87 20.01 0.65 11.96
N VAL A 88 19.53 -0.26 11.11
CA VAL A 88 19.71 -1.70 11.30
C VAL A 88 21.19 -2.11 11.23
N ASN A 89 21.93 -1.61 10.24
CA ASN A 89 23.33 -1.94 10.08
C ASN A 89 24.17 -1.45 11.27
N ASP A 90 23.93 -0.24 11.73
CA ASP A 90 24.64 0.36 12.87
C ASP A 90 24.28 -0.36 14.18
N HIS A 91 22.99 -0.64 14.43
CA HIS A 91 22.51 -1.21 15.68
C HIS A 91 22.82 -2.70 15.84
N TYR A 92 22.82 -3.47 14.73
CA TYR A 92 23.06 -4.91 14.76
C TYR A 92 24.45 -5.30 14.22
N HIS A 93 25.35 -4.33 14.00
CA HIS A 93 26.69 -4.53 13.44
C HIS A 93 26.68 -5.32 12.12
N ARG A 94 25.69 -5.03 11.27
CA ARG A 94 25.51 -5.66 9.95
C ARG A 94 26.04 -4.78 8.84
N THR A 95 26.30 -5.39 7.69
CA THR A 95 26.60 -4.69 6.45
C THR A 95 25.67 -5.15 5.33
N GLY A 96 25.66 -4.44 4.21
CA GLY A 96 24.89 -4.80 3.03
C GLY A 96 23.45 -4.31 3.06
N THR A 97 22.59 -4.97 2.26
CA THR A 97 21.20 -4.57 2.03
C THR A 97 20.24 -5.27 2.98
N LEU A 98 19.22 -4.54 3.43
CA LEU A 98 18.10 -5.12 4.21
C LEU A 98 16.94 -5.56 3.32
N TRP A 99 16.71 -4.83 2.23
CA TRP A 99 15.55 -5.00 1.36
C TRP A 99 15.93 -5.78 0.10
N GLU A 100 14.99 -6.58 -0.44
CA GLU A 100 15.13 -7.35 -1.70
C GLU A 100 15.32 -6.45 -2.94
N GLY A 101 15.28 -5.14 -2.74
CA GLY A 101 15.55 -4.11 -3.72
C GLY A 101 14.53 -2.99 -3.62
N ARG A 102 14.09 -2.54 -4.78
CA ARG A 102 13.07 -1.51 -4.93
C ARG A 102 11.71 -1.99 -4.39
N TYR A 103 11.00 -1.12 -3.66
CA TYR A 103 9.59 -1.38 -3.31
C TYR A 103 8.74 -1.62 -4.56
N LYS A 104 7.68 -2.42 -4.44
CA LYS A 104 6.63 -2.59 -5.46
C LYS A 104 5.46 -1.66 -5.13
N SER A 105 4.78 -1.14 -6.14
CA SER A 105 3.53 -0.42 -5.94
C SER A 105 2.53 -0.65 -7.07
N CYS A 106 1.24 -0.56 -6.74
CA CYS A 106 0.14 -0.49 -7.70
C CYS A 106 -0.78 0.68 -7.33
N PHE A 107 -1.42 1.29 -8.33
CA PHE A 107 -2.50 2.25 -8.07
C PHE A 107 -3.74 1.53 -7.57
N VAL A 108 -4.52 2.20 -6.74
CA VAL A 108 -5.79 1.69 -6.20
C VAL A 108 -6.89 2.65 -6.60
N ASN A 109 -7.90 2.14 -7.30
CA ASN A 109 -9.11 2.90 -7.57
C ASN A 109 -9.79 3.23 -6.23
N SER A 110 -9.97 4.52 -5.98
CA SER A 110 -10.57 5.01 -4.75
C SER A 110 -11.99 4.48 -4.54
N ASP A 111 -12.77 4.37 -5.61
CA ASP A 111 -14.21 4.18 -5.54
C ASP A 111 -14.58 2.78 -5.06
N ASP A 112 -13.97 1.78 -5.71
CA ASP A 112 -14.33 0.39 -5.48
C ASP A 112 -13.33 -0.33 -4.57
N TYR A 113 -12.04 0.05 -4.62
CA TYR A 113 -10.95 -0.78 -4.09
C TYR A 113 -10.21 -0.17 -2.89
N MET A 114 -10.47 1.08 -2.52
CA MET A 114 -9.75 1.74 -1.41
C MET A 114 -9.92 1.00 -0.09
N LEU A 115 -11.16 0.82 0.36
CA LEU A 115 -11.46 0.19 1.64
C LEU A 115 -11.15 -1.31 1.62
N ARG A 116 -11.31 -1.96 0.46
CA ARG A 116 -10.89 -3.34 0.21
C ARG A 116 -9.37 -3.50 0.39
N CYS A 117 -8.60 -2.53 -0.10
CA CYS A 117 -7.15 -2.51 0.07
C CYS A 117 -6.76 -2.25 1.53
N CYS A 118 -7.41 -1.32 2.25
CA CYS A 118 -7.19 -1.13 3.68
C CYS A 118 -7.40 -2.44 4.45
N ARG A 119 -8.54 -3.10 4.22
CA ARG A 119 -8.87 -4.40 4.80
C ARG A 119 -7.84 -5.47 4.44
N TYR A 120 -7.45 -5.56 3.17
CA TYR A 120 -6.40 -6.48 2.75
C TYR A 120 -5.11 -6.24 3.55
N ILE A 121 -4.67 -4.99 3.70
CA ILE A 121 -3.45 -4.65 4.43
C ILE A 121 -3.56 -5.06 5.90
N GLU A 122 -4.64 -4.66 6.57
CA GLU A 122 -4.82 -4.85 8.01
C GLU A 122 -5.07 -6.31 8.41
N LEU A 123 -5.64 -7.13 7.53
CA LEU A 123 -5.82 -8.57 7.77
C LEU A 123 -4.57 -9.41 7.45
N ASN A 124 -3.43 -8.81 7.08
CA ASN A 124 -2.21 -9.57 6.81
C ASN A 124 -1.74 -10.43 8.00
N PRO A 125 -1.73 -9.93 9.25
CA PRO A 125 -1.36 -10.71 10.43
C PRO A 125 -2.26 -11.91 10.66
N VAL A 126 -3.58 -11.75 10.44
CA VAL A 126 -4.56 -12.83 10.55
C VAL A 126 -4.33 -13.89 9.48
N ARG A 127 -4.19 -13.47 8.21
CA ARG A 127 -3.90 -14.39 7.10
C ARG A 127 -2.56 -15.11 7.24
N ALA A 128 -1.62 -14.54 7.98
CA ALA A 128 -0.33 -15.16 8.29
C ALA A 128 -0.38 -16.07 9.54
N GLY A 129 -1.55 -16.20 10.19
CA GLY A 129 -1.71 -16.99 11.40
C GLY A 129 -0.99 -16.42 12.63
N MET A 130 -0.63 -15.13 12.62
CA MET A 130 0.09 -14.50 13.74
C MET A 130 -0.83 -14.10 14.89
N VAL A 131 -2.08 -13.78 14.59
CA VAL A 131 -3.14 -13.39 15.54
C VAL A 131 -4.49 -13.88 15.01
N ALA A 132 -5.47 -14.06 15.90
CA ALA A 132 -6.84 -14.42 15.52
C ALA A 132 -7.67 -13.18 15.14
N ASP A 133 -7.48 -12.07 15.86
CA ASP A 133 -8.15 -10.80 15.61
C ASP A 133 -7.14 -9.74 15.11
N PRO A 134 -7.43 -8.97 14.05
CA PRO A 134 -6.54 -7.88 13.62
C PRO A 134 -6.28 -6.82 14.71
N ALA A 135 -7.17 -6.67 15.70
CA ALA A 135 -6.98 -5.81 16.87
C ALA A 135 -5.81 -6.28 17.75
N ASP A 136 -5.44 -7.55 17.74
CA ASP A 136 -4.33 -8.07 18.54
C ASP A 136 -2.96 -7.72 17.94
N TYR A 137 -2.93 -7.27 16.68
CA TYR A 137 -1.68 -6.89 16.00
C TYR A 137 -1.42 -5.38 16.05
N ARG A 138 -0.68 -4.95 17.07
CA ARG A 138 -0.31 -3.54 17.32
C ARG A 138 0.46 -2.85 16.19
N TRP A 139 1.09 -3.59 15.28
CA TRP A 139 1.93 -3.04 14.21
C TRP A 139 1.15 -2.84 12.91
N SER A 140 -0.10 -2.40 13.02
CA SER A 140 -0.99 -2.11 11.91
C SER A 140 -1.86 -0.88 12.21
N SER A 141 -2.40 -0.28 11.16
CA SER A 141 -3.38 0.81 11.26
C SER A 141 -4.77 0.37 11.73
N HIS A 142 -5.00 -0.93 11.94
CA HIS A 142 -6.34 -1.45 12.23
C HIS A 142 -6.97 -0.79 13.45
N ARG A 143 -6.20 -0.66 14.54
CA ARG A 143 -6.69 -0.04 15.77
C ARG A 143 -7.10 1.42 15.56
N ALA A 144 -6.37 2.17 14.75
CA ALA A 144 -6.73 3.54 14.41
C ALA A 144 -8.00 3.59 13.55
N ASN A 145 -8.05 2.82 12.46
CA ASN A 145 -9.16 2.86 11.50
C ASN A 145 -10.46 2.23 12.03
N ALA A 146 -10.37 1.19 12.85
CA ALA A 146 -11.50 0.38 13.30
C ALA A 146 -11.92 0.64 14.75
N LEU A 147 -10.95 0.91 15.64
CA LEU A 147 -11.20 1.07 17.08
C LEU A 147 -11.12 2.53 17.54
N GLY A 148 -10.52 3.41 16.73
CA GLY A 148 -10.38 4.83 17.05
C GLY A 148 -9.21 5.16 17.96
N GLU A 149 -8.20 4.27 18.04
CA GLU A 149 -6.97 4.59 18.75
C GLU A 149 -6.22 5.75 18.04
N PRO A 150 -5.70 6.74 18.78
CA PRO A 150 -4.94 7.82 18.17
C PRO A 150 -3.69 7.31 17.45
N ASP A 151 -3.55 7.63 16.16
CA ASP A 151 -2.33 7.39 15.39
C ASP A 151 -2.06 8.60 14.48
N LEU A 152 -0.99 9.35 14.80
CA LEU A 152 -0.60 10.55 14.07
C LEU A 152 -0.05 10.27 12.67
N LEU A 153 0.19 9.00 12.32
CA LEU A 153 0.56 8.59 10.98
C LEU A 153 -0.66 8.42 10.07
N VAL A 154 -1.81 8.03 10.63
CA VAL A 154 -2.98 7.62 9.85
C VAL A 154 -3.84 8.83 9.49
N HIS A 155 -4.01 9.04 8.19
CA HIS A 155 -4.88 10.04 7.61
C HIS A 155 -6.11 9.35 6.98
N PRO A 156 -7.33 9.59 7.49
CA PRO A 156 -8.53 9.02 6.91
C PRO A 156 -8.71 9.42 5.45
N HIS A 157 -8.86 8.44 4.56
CA HIS A 157 -9.17 8.72 3.16
C HIS A 157 -10.62 9.23 3.00
N SER A 158 -10.89 10.01 1.96
CA SER A 158 -12.24 10.53 1.66
C SER A 158 -13.30 9.43 1.59
N ARG A 159 -12.95 8.25 1.08
CA ARG A 159 -13.82 7.07 1.00
C ARG A 159 -14.14 6.45 2.36
N TYR A 160 -13.23 6.53 3.33
CA TYR A 160 -13.52 6.16 4.72
C TYR A 160 -14.43 7.22 5.36
N LEU A 161 -14.13 8.50 5.17
CA LEU A 161 -14.94 9.60 5.69
C LEU A 161 -16.37 9.59 5.14
N ALA A 162 -16.56 9.10 3.90
CA ALA A 162 -17.86 8.96 3.26
C ALA A 162 -18.71 7.79 3.80
N LEU A 163 -18.15 6.87 4.61
CA LEU A 163 -18.91 5.72 5.14
C LEU A 163 -20.12 6.16 5.99
N ALA A 164 -19.95 7.22 6.79
CA ALA A 164 -21.00 7.78 7.62
C ALA A 164 -20.62 9.18 8.11
N ARG A 165 -21.62 9.95 8.55
CA ARG A 165 -21.44 11.31 9.10
C ARG A 165 -20.68 11.31 10.43
N THR A 166 -21.03 10.40 11.33
CA THR A 166 -20.42 10.31 12.67
C THR A 166 -19.24 9.34 12.66
N GLU A 167 -18.23 9.62 13.47
CA GLU A 167 -17.06 8.76 13.59
C GLU A 167 -17.38 7.35 14.09
N GLN A 168 -18.27 7.23 15.08
CA GLN A 168 -18.69 5.94 15.63
C GLN A 168 -19.32 5.04 14.55
N ALA A 169 -20.22 5.59 13.72
CA ALA A 169 -20.82 4.85 12.62
C ALA A 169 -19.79 4.45 11.54
N ARG A 170 -18.82 5.32 11.21
CA ARG A 170 -17.74 4.97 10.27
C ARG A 170 -16.94 3.77 10.76
N ARG A 171 -16.54 3.77 12.03
CA ARG A 171 -15.79 2.68 12.67
C ARG A 171 -16.59 1.39 12.69
N MET A 172 -17.89 1.45 13.00
CA MET A 172 -18.77 0.28 12.96
C MET A 172 -18.87 -0.33 11.57
N ILE A 173 -19.12 0.48 10.54
CA ILE A 173 -19.20 0.02 9.15
C ILE A 173 -17.84 -0.56 8.71
N TYR A 174 -16.74 0.12 9.04
CA TYR A 174 -15.41 -0.33 8.70
C TYR A 174 -15.05 -1.66 9.38
N ARG A 175 -15.39 -1.83 10.67
CA ARG A 175 -15.22 -3.11 11.38
C ARG A 175 -15.98 -4.24 10.72
N ASN A 176 -17.26 -4.01 10.38
CA ASN A 176 -18.09 -5.01 9.70
C ASN A 176 -17.48 -5.38 8.33
N LEU A 177 -16.97 -4.40 7.60
CA LEU A 177 -16.24 -4.64 6.35
C LEU A 177 -14.99 -5.50 6.59
N VAL A 178 -14.18 -5.19 7.62
CA VAL A 178 -12.95 -5.94 7.90
C VAL A 178 -13.26 -7.39 8.28
N MET A 179 -14.25 -7.59 9.17
CA MET A 179 -14.64 -8.89 9.71
C MET A 179 -15.51 -9.73 8.78
N SER A 180 -16.00 -9.17 7.67
CA SER A 180 -16.67 -10.00 6.65
C SER A 180 -15.69 -11.02 6.07
N ASP A 181 -16.17 -12.00 5.30
CA ASP A 181 -15.25 -12.91 4.59
C ASP A 181 -14.65 -12.23 3.35
N MET A 182 -13.39 -12.55 3.01
CA MET A 182 -12.71 -12.00 1.82
C MET A 182 -12.54 -13.16 0.85
N GLY A 183 -13.29 -13.13 -0.26
CA GLY A 183 -13.15 -14.16 -1.28
C GLY A 183 -11.69 -14.30 -1.73
N GLU A 184 -11.23 -15.54 -1.91
CA GLU A 184 -9.85 -15.82 -2.33
C GLU A 184 -9.48 -15.10 -3.63
N ASP A 185 -10.45 -14.95 -4.55
CA ASP A 185 -10.32 -14.23 -5.81
C ASP A 185 -9.91 -12.75 -5.63
N GLU A 186 -10.45 -12.09 -4.62
CA GLU A 186 -10.16 -10.68 -4.33
C GLU A 186 -8.72 -10.52 -3.84
N THR A 187 -8.33 -11.39 -2.90
CA THR A 187 -6.96 -11.46 -2.37
C THR A 187 -5.95 -11.75 -3.48
N ALA A 188 -6.28 -12.69 -4.38
CA ALA A 188 -5.45 -13.04 -5.52
C ALA A 188 -5.31 -11.86 -6.50
N ALA A 189 -6.40 -11.14 -6.79
CA ALA A 189 -6.40 -9.98 -7.67
C ALA A 189 -5.51 -8.84 -7.15
N ILE A 190 -5.55 -8.55 -5.84
CA ILE A 190 -4.69 -7.54 -5.21
C ILE A 190 -3.22 -7.95 -5.33
N ARG A 191 -2.88 -9.20 -4.97
CA ARG A 191 -1.51 -9.72 -5.05
C ARG A 191 -0.96 -9.68 -6.48
N LEU A 192 -1.75 -10.14 -7.45
CA LEU A 192 -1.35 -10.18 -8.86
C LEU A 192 -1.11 -8.77 -9.41
N THR A 193 -2.02 -7.85 -9.13
CA THR A 193 -1.92 -6.45 -9.56
C THR A 193 -0.67 -5.78 -8.98
N LEU A 194 -0.41 -5.99 -7.69
CA LEU A 194 0.79 -5.49 -7.01
C LEU A 194 2.08 -6.09 -7.60
N GLN A 195 2.09 -7.41 -7.85
CA GLN A 195 3.25 -8.09 -8.43
C GLN A 195 3.58 -7.54 -9.82
N ARG A 196 2.55 -7.24 -10.61
CA ARG A 196 2.68 -6.62 -11.94
C ARG A 196 2.87 -5.10 -11.90
N GLN A 197 2.68 -4.47 -10.74
CA GLN A 197 2.73 -3.01 -10.54
C GLN A 197 1.77 -2.24 -11.47
N HIS A 198 0.56 -2.79 -11.63
CA HIS A 198 -0.51 -2.26 -12.47
C HIS A 198 -1.50 -1.41 -11.67
N ALA A 199 -2.58 -0.94 -12.29
CA ALA A 199 -3.69 -0.26 -11.63
C ALA A 199 -4.78 -1.26 -11.17
N LEU A 200 -5.02 -1.31 -9.86
CA LEU A 200 -6.08 -2.07 -9.21
C LEU A 200 -7.39 -1.29 -9.30
N GLY A 201 -8.22 -1.67 -10.27
CA GLY A 201 -9.50 -1.03 -10.54
C GLY A 201 -10.21 -1.68 -11.71
N ASN A 202 -11.40 -1.15 -12.00
CA ASN A 202 -12.16 -1.49 -13.21
C ASN A 202 -11.49 -0.96 -14.48
N ASP A 203 -11.98 -1.36 -15.65
CA ASP A 203 -11.37 -0.99 -16.93
C ASP A 203 -11.43 0.52 -17.20
N ARG A 204 -12.50 1.20 -16.78
CA ARG A 204 -12.61 2.67 -16.88
C ARG A 204 -11.49 3.38 -16.12
N PHE A 205 -11.17 2.90 -14.92
CA PHE A 205 -10.06 3.42 -14.13
C PHE A 205 -8.73 3.22 -14.86
N ARG A 206 -8.47 2.00 -15.35
CA ARG A 206 -7.25 1.68 -16.11
C ARG A 206 -7.10 2.58 -17.35
N ASP A 207 -8.14 2.67 -18.17
CA ASP A 207 -8.15 3.51 -19.38
C ASP A 207 -7.93 5.01 -19.05
N THR A 208 -8.35 5.46 -17.87
CA THR A 208 -8.09 6.84 -17.41
C THR A 208 -6.64 7.04 -17.01
N ILE A 209 -6.06 6.10 -16.26
CA ILE A 209 -4.64 6.13 -15.87
C ILE A 209 -3.74 6.08 -17.12
N GLU A 210 -4.07 5.22 -18.10
CA GLU A 210 -3.30 5.08 -19.33
C GLU A 210 -3.29 6.36 -20.15
N ARG A 211 -4.45 7.04 -20.27
CA ARG A 211 -4.56 8.34 -20.94
C ARG A 211 -3.72 9.42 -20.26
N GLN A 212 -3.69 9.46 -18.93
CA GLN A 212 -2.91 10.46 -18.19
C GLN A 212 -1.41 10.20 -18.24
N LEU A 213 -0.98 8.94 -18.26
CA LEU A 213 0.43 8.56 -18.25
C LEU A 213 1.05 8.36 -19.65
N GLY A 214 0.22 8.30 -20.70
CA GLY A 214 0.69 7.99 -22.06
C GLY A 214 1.30 6.59 -22.21
N ARG A 215 1.00 5.67 -21.28
CA ARG A 215 1.52 4.29 -21.27
C ARG A 215 0.58 3.34 -20.53
N ARG A 216 0.76 2.04 -20.76
CA ARG A 216 -0.06 1.00 -20.15
C ARG A 216 0.00 0.99 -18.62
N ALA A 217 -1.16 0.74 -18.01
CA ALA A 217 -1.37 0.64 -16.57
C ALA A 217 -2.01 -0.71 -16.20
N GLY A 218 -2.34 -1.56 -17.17
CA GLY A 218 -2.88 -2.90 -16.96
C GLY A 218 -2.28 -3.96 -17.89
N PRO A 219 -2.71 -5.23 -17.75
CA PRO A 219 -2.36 -6.26 -18.73
C PRO A 219 -2.85 -5.86 -20.13
N ALA A 220 -2.19 -6.36 -21.17
CA ALA A 220 -2.67 -6.17 -22.54
C ALA A 220 -4.13 -6.65 -22.64
N LYS A 221 -5.01 -5.85 -23.26
CA LYS A 221 -6.35 -6.33 -23.64
C LYS A 221 -6.16 -7.55 -24.55
N MET A 222 -6.58 -8.74 -24.10
CA MET A 222 -6.60 -9.94 -24.95
C MET A 222 -7.74 -9.78 -25.95
N GLY A 223 -7.40 -9.62 -27.22
CA GLY A 223 -8.38 -9.46 -28.30
C GLY A 223 -7.70 -9.26 -29.65
N ARG A 224 -8.35 -9.70 -30.74
CA ARG A 224 -7.87 -9.56 -32.12
C ARG A 224 -7.66 -8.08 -32.43
N PRO A 225 -6.52 -7.67 -33.04
CA PRO A 225 -6.32 -6.29 -33.48
C PRO A 225 -7.49 -5.85 -34.36
N VAL A 226 -8.10 -4.70 -34.06
CA VAL A 226 -9.12 -4.12 -34.93
C VAL A 226 -8.45 -3.81 -36.26
N LYS A 227 -8.90 -4.48 -37.33
CA LYS A 227 -8.38 -4.29 -38.68
C LYS A 227 -8.58 -2.81 -39.03
N ALA A 228 -7.49 -2.08 -39.29
CA ALA A 228 -7.58 -0.72 -39.80
C ALA A 228 -8.41 -0.76 -41.09
N LYS A 229 -9.50 0.04 -41.16
CA LYS A 229 -10.18 0.27 -42.43
C LYS A 229 -9.16 0.98 -43.33
N GLY A 230 -8.79 0.32 -44.43
CA GLY A 230 -7.91 0.92 -45.43
C GLY A 230 -8.53 2.22 -45.98
N PRO A 231 -7.69 3.14 -46.49
CA PRO A 231 -8.19 4.35 -47.12
C PRO A 231 -9.09 3.99 -48.31
N THR A 232 -10.30 4.55 -48.32
CA THR A 232 -11.21 4.56 -49.48
C THR A 232 -10.71 5.52 -50.55
#